data_AF-A0A2G9M2T0-F1
#
_entry.id   AF-A0A2G9M2T0-F1
#
_cell.length_a   1.000
_cell.length_b   1.000
_cell.length_c   1.000
_cell.angle_alpha   90.00
_cell.angle_beta   90.00
_cell.angle_gamma   90.00
#
_symmetry.space_group_name_H-M   'P 1'
#
loop_
_entity.id
_entity.type
_entity.pdbx_description
1 polymer ?
#
loop_
_entity_poly.entity_id
_entity_poly.type
_entity_poly.pdbx_seq_one_letter_code
_entity_poly.pdbx_strand_id
1 'polypeptide(L)'
;RSPLLNSPEVPDELPTLKDIAGQKITDKNSEDEEILPKSGKNEGSIEMHMLSERMDRIESMLKSAGPGKFLTLRDGKIIHSLSDLRAALVSMSSDTFNYHVNFERNDFANWVRNVFGEKELAEKIDSATSKAQLIRVLNDYFD
;
A
#
# COMPACT_ATOMS: atom_id res chain seq x y z
N ARG A 1 -2.98 52.80 33.37
CA ARG A 1 -2.02 53.33 32.37
C ARG A 1 -1.43 52.12 31.67
N SER A 2 -1.97 51.78 30.50
CA SER A 2 -1.73 50.48 29.85
C SER A 2 -1.25 50.73 28.42
N PRO A 3 -0.16 50.10 27.95
CA PRO A 3 0.29 50.27 26.58
C PRO A 3 -0.68 49.61 25.59
N LEU A 4 -1.04 50.33 24.53
CA LEU A 4 -1.49 49.71 23.29
C LEU A 4 -0.24 49.30 22.51
N LEU A 5 -0.20 48.08 21.95
CA LEU A 5 0.66 47.81 20.81
C LEU A 5 0.10 46.67 19.93
N ASN A 6 -0.12 47.05 18.68
CA ASN A 6 -0.54 46.36 17.46
C ASN A 6 -0.65 44.82 17.44
N SER A 7 -1.76 44.34 16.87
CA SER A 7 -1.83 43.05 16.16
C SER A 7 -0.81 43.00 15.01
N PRO A 8 -0.32 41.81 14.60
CA PRO A 8 0.46 41.68 13.38
C PRO A 8 -0.42 42.00 12.16
N GLU A 9 0.09 42.89 11.32
CA GLU A 9 -0.55 43.32 10.07
C GLU A 9 -0.32 42.24 8.99
N VAL A 10 -1.37 41.90 8.22
CA VAL A 10 -1.30 40.82 7.22
C VAL A 10 -0.87 41.39 5.87
N PRO A 11 0.23 40.92 5.25
CA PRO A 11 0.63 41.39 3.93
C PRO A 11 -0.29 40.82 2.84
N ASP A 12 -1.32 41.58 2.48
CA ASP A 12 -2.04 41.42 1.22
C ASP A 12 -1.13 41.87 0.07
N GLU A 13 -0.64 40.93 -0.75
CA GLU A 13 -0.55 41.06 -2.21
C GLU A 13 -0.04 39.76 -2.86
N LEU A 14 -0.86 39.14 -3.71
CA LEU A 14 -0.47 38.03 -4.58
C LEU A 14 0.10 38.59 -5.89
N PRO A 15 1.33 38.21 -6.31
CA PRO A 15 1.91 38.70 -7.57
C PRO A 15 1.10 38.23 -8.77
N THR A 16 0.75 39.15 -9.67
CA THR A 16 -0.22 38.88 -10.76
C THR A 16 0.44 38.36 -12.04
N LEU A 17 -0.29 37.52 -12.78
CA LEU A 17 0.15 36.82 -14.00
C LEU A 17 0.28 37.72 -15.24
N LYS A 18 1.15 38.74 -15.22
CA LYS A 18 1.33 39.67 -16.36
C LYS A 18 2.78 39.93 -16.80
N ASP A 19 3.78 39.69 -15.98
CA ASP A 19 5.14 40.22 -16.21
C ASP A 19 6.11 39.27 -16.93
N ILE A 20 5.63 38.18 -17.54
CA ILE A 20 6.47 37.22 -18.29
C ILE A 20 5.96 37.05 -19.73
N ALA A 21 6.07 38.11 -20.53
CA ALA A 21 5.78 38.09 -21.96
C ALA A 21 6.78 38.97 -22.74
N GLY A 22 7.83 38.40 -23.32
CA GLY A 22 8.77 39.19 -24.13
C GLY A 22 10.12 38.57 -24.52
N GLN A 23 10.16 37.51 -25.34
CA GLN A 23 11.30 37.31 -26.26
C GLN A 23 11.01 36.43 -27.49
N LYS A 24 11.66 36.76 -28.61
CA LYS A 24 11.57 36.20 -29.97
C LYS A 24 12.83 36.66 -30.75
N ILE A 25 13.33 36.03 -31.83
CA ILE A 25 12.85 34.84 -32.55
C ILE A 25 13.80 33.64 -32.27
N THR A 26 14.58 32.97 -33.14
CA THR A 26 14.88 33.08 -34.59
C THR A 26 15.01 31.68 -35.20
N ASP A 27 14.31 31.45 -36.31
CA ASP A 27 14.27 30.19 -37.05
C ASP A 27 15.59 29.86 -37.78
N LYS A 28 15.85 28.57 -38.01
CA LYS A 28 16.59 28.04 -39.18
C LYS A 28 16.49 26.50 -39.27
N ASN A 29 16.36 26.00 -40.49
CA ASN A 29 16.33 24.56 -40.79
C ASN A 29 17.74 23.96 -40.78
N SER A 30 17.87 22.71 -40.32
CA SER A 30 18.62 21.66 -41.02
C SER A 30 18.21 20.28 -40.53
N GLU A 31 17.92 19.42 -41.50
CA GLU A 31 17.85 17.95 -41.49
C GLU A 31 18.46 17.21 -40.29
N ASP A 32 17.65 16.40 -39.60
CA ASP A 32 18.03 15.12 -38.98
C ASP A 32 16.78 14.22 -38.86
N GLU A 33 16.60 13.27 -39.80
CA GLU A 33 15.56 12.22 -39.68
C GLU A 33 16.04 11.09 -38.75
N GLU A 34 16.15 11.34 -37.44
CA GLU A 34 16.50 10.27 -36.48
C GLU A 34 15.29 9.39 -36.12
N ILE A 35 14.93 8.53 -37.08
CA ILE A 35 14.46 7.14 -36.94
C ILE A 35 13.60 6.84 -35.70
N LEU A 36 12.29 6.75 -35.92
CA LEU A 36 11.36 6.06 -35.00
C LEU A 36 11.83 4.60 -34.72
N PRO A 37 12.06 4.19 -33.46
CA PRO A 37 12.36 2.81 -33.12
C PRO A 37 11.12 1.91 -33.26
N LYS A 38 10.82 1.48 -34.49
CA LYS A 38 9.70 0.56 -34.80
C LYS A 38 10.09 -0.90 -34.55
N SER A 39 9.90 -1.40 -33.34
CA SER A 39 9.87 -2.85 -33.06
C SER A 39 9.09 -3.16 -31.76
N GLY A 40 8.65 -4.41 -31.59
CA GLY A 40 8.06 -4.92 -30.33
C GLY A 40 6.54 -4.72 -30.16
N LYS A 41 5.72 -5.62 -30.72
CA LYS A 41 4.27 -5.69 -30.45
C LYS A 41 3.99 -6.34 -29.08
N ASN A 42 4.41 -5.71 -27.98
CA ASN A 42 4.46 -6.36 -26.66
C ASN A 42 3.98 -5.50 -25.50
N GLU A 43 4.29 -4.20 -25.49
CA GLU A 43 4.30 -3.37 -24.27
C GLU A 43 2.95 -3.31 -23.56
N GLY A 44 1.86 -2.93 -24.25
CA GLY A 44 0.52 -2.89 -23.67
C GLY A 44 -0.02 -4.24 -23.17
N SER A 45 0.55 -5.37 -23.61
CA SER A 45 0.20 -6.69 -23.08
C SER A 45 0.98 -7.06 -21.82
N ILE A 46 2.19 -6.51 -21.65
CA ILE A 46 2.99 -6.63 -20.43
C ILE A 46 2.41 -5.70 -19.36
N GLU A 47 2.10 -4.46 -19.73
CA GLU A 47 1.46 -3.47 -18.86
C GLU A 47 0.11 -3.97 -18.34
N MET A 48 -0.77 -4.48 -19.22
CA MET A 48 -2.05 -5.07 -18.79
C MET A 48 -1.88 -6.30 -17.88
N HIS A 49 -0.82 -7.11 -18.07
CA HIS A 49 -0.55 -8.25 -17.17
C HIS A 49 -0.09 -7.78 -15.79
N MET A 50 0.84 -6.82 -15.72
CA MET A 50 1.31 -6.21 -14.47
C MET A 50 0.18 -5.47 -13.74
N LEU A 51 -0.69 -4.79 -14.48
CA LEU A 51 -1.88 -4.13 -13.94
C LEU A 51 -2.92 -5.15 -13.45
N SER A 52 -3.12 -6.28 -14.14
CA SER A 52 -3.99 -7.36 -13.67
C SER A 52 -3.51 -7.87 -12.31
N GLU A 53 -2.26 -8.32 -12.21
CA GLU A 53 -1.73 -8.80 -10.92
C GLU A 53 -1.79 -7.74 -9.81
N ARG A 54 -1.58 -6.47 -10.16
CA ARG A 54 -1.67 -5.36 -9.22
C ARG A 54 -3.11 -5.12 -8.75
N MET A 55 -4.10 -5.31 -9.62
CA MET A 55 -5.51 -5.27 -9.24
C MET A 55 -5.93 -6.50 -8.44
N ASP A 56 -5.44 -7.70 -8.78
CA ASP A 56 -5.65 -8.91 -7.96
C ASP A 56 -5.09 -8.72 -6.54
N ARG A 57 -3.90 -8.11 -6.42
CA ARG A 57 -3.31 -7.72 -5.13
C ARG A 57 -4.18 -6.67 -4.40
N ILE A 58 -4.61 -5.60 -5.07
CA ILE A 58 -5.47 -4.55 -4.47
C ILE A 58 -6.84 -5.08 -4.03
N GLU A 59 -7.48 -5.95 -4.82
CA GLU A 59 -8.71 -6.62 -4.42
C GLU A 59 -8.48 -7.49 -3.18
N SER A 60 -7.34 -8.21 -3.09
CA SER A 60 -7.02 -9.00 -1.91
C SER A 60 -6.67 -8.16 -0.67
N MET A 61 -6.13 -6.95 -0.84
CA MET A 61 -5.95 -5.97 0.23
C MET A 61 -7.28 -5.43 0.79
N LEU A 62 -8.26 -5.20 -0.09
CA LEU A 62 -9.60 -4.72 0.25
C LEU A 62 -10.56 -5.84 0.69
N LYS A 63 -10.14 -7.10 0.53
CA LYS A 63 -10.89 -8.31 0.85
C LYS A 63 -11.16 -8.37 2.36
N SER A 64 -12.41 -8.14 2.73
CA SER A 64 -12.94 -8.64 4.00
C SER A 64 -13.33 -10.10 3.84
N ALA A 65 -13.13 -10.90 4.87
CA ALA A 65 -13.62 -12.26 4.92
C ALA A 65 -15.17 -12.28 4.83
N GLY A 66 -15.70 -13.18 4.01
CA GLY A 66 -17.15 -13.29 3.80
C GLY A 66 -17.94 -13.62 5.07
N PRO A 67 -19.26 -13.40 5.10
CA PRO A 67 -20.08 -13.59 6.30
C PRO A 67 -19.85 -14.94 7.00
N GLY A 68 -19.61 -14.90 8.32
CA GLY A 68 -19.31 -16.08 9.13
C GLY A 68 -17.87 -16.60 9.02
N LYS A 69 -17.03 -16.06 8.12
CA LYS A 69 -15.59 -16.30 8.11
C LYS A 69 -14.89 -15.16 8.87
N PHE A 70 -14.24 -15.48 9.98
CA PHE A 70 -13.44 -14.54 10.77
C PHE A 70 -12.48 -15.32 11.67
N LEU A 71 -11.45 -14.66 12.19
CA LEU A 71 -10.55 -15.25 13.20
C LEU A 71 -10.82 -14.61 14.55
N THR A 72 -11.13 -15.42 15.56
CA THR A 72 -11.28 -14.96 16.94
C THR A 72 -9.96 -15.13 17.67
N LEU A 73 -9.43 -14.02 18.21
CA LEU A 73 -8.23 -14.02 19.04
C LEU A 73 -8.53 -14.52 20.46
N ARG A 74 -7.50 -15.02 21.15
CA ARG A 74 -7.59 -15.43 22.56
C ARG A 74 -8.08 -14.32 23.51
N ASP A 75 -7.90 -13.05 23.16
CA ASP A 75 -8.39 -11.90 23.92
C ASP A 75 -9.84 -11.48 23.56
N GLY A 76 -10.53 -12.28 22.76
CA GLY A 76 -11.93 -12.08 22.38
C GLY A 76 -12.16 -11.14 21.19
N LYS A 77 -11.10 -10.51 20.65
CA LYS A 77 -11.20 -9.68 19.44
C LYS A 77 -11.48 -10.56 18.21
N ILE A 78 -12.18 -9.99 17.24
CA ILE A 78 -12.51 -10.64 15.98
C ILE A 78 -11.80 -9.91 14.84
N ILE A 79 -11.16 -10.67 13.95
CA ILE A 79 -10.42 -10.19 12.77
C ILE A 79 -11.20 -10.59 11.51
N HIS A 80 -11.46 -9.62 10.62
CA HIS A 80 -12.22 -9.83 9.38
C HIS A 80 -11.35 -9.73 8.12
N SER A 81 -10.33 -8.88 8.08
CA SER A 81 -9.45 -8.68 6.91
C SER A 81 -7.97 -8.91 7.22
N LEU A 82 -7.14 -9.02 6.16
CA LEU A 82 -5.69 -9.06 6.29
C LEU A 82 -5.13 -7.76 6.90
N SER A 83 -5.80 -6.62 6.65
CA SER A 83 -5.46 -5.33 7.24
C SER A 83 -5.75 -5.29 8.75
N ASP A 84 -6.89 -5.85 9.18
CA ASP A 84 -7.21 -6.02 10.60
C ASP A 84 -6.19 -6.93 11.30
N LEU A 85 -5.73 -8.00 10.63
CA LEU A 85 -4.70 -8.88 11.17
C LEU A 85 -3.38 -8.11 11.41
N ARG A 86 -2.93 -7.32 10.43
CA ARG A 86 -1.75 -6.45 10.59
C ARG A 86 -1.93 -5.48 11.76
N ALA A 87 -3.06 -4.79 11.86
CA ALA A 87 -3.34 -3.84 12.94
C ALA A 87 -3.42 -4.53 14.32
N ALA A 88 -4.03 -5.72 14.38
CA ALA A 88 -4.11 -6.52 15.59
C ALA A 88 -2.71 -6.93 16.07
N LEU A 89 -1.84 -7.46 15.20
CA LEU A 89 -0.49 -7.92 15.56
C LEU A 89 0.39 -6.85 16.23
N VAL A 90 0.23 -5.58 15.86
CA VAL A 90 0.95 -4.45 16.47
C VAL A 90 0.55 -4.25 17.94
N SER A 91 -0.72 -4.50 18.28
CA SER A 91 -1.27 -4.36 19.65
C SER A 91 -1.42 -5.68 20.42
N MET A 92 -1.13 -6.81 19.77
CA MET A 92 -1.34 -8.16 20.32
C MET A 92 -0.31 -8.49 21.40
N SER A 93 -0.77 -9.03 22.54
CA SER A 93 0.13 -9.57 23.57
C SER A 93 0.88 -10.81 23.04
N SER A 94 2.07 -11.08 23.57
CA SER A 94 2.83 -12.28 23.20
C SER A 94 2.07 -13.56 23.58
N ASP A 95 1.32 -13.56 24.69
CA ASP A 95 0.50 -14.70 25.14
C ASP A 95 -0.71 -14.99 24.25
N THR A 96 -1.21 -13.99 23.51
CA THR A 96 -2.24 -14.18 22.48
C THR A 96 -1.60 -14.71 21.21
N PHE A 97 -0.45 -14.16 20.80
CA PHE A 97 0.27 -14.64 19.62
C PHE A 97 0.70 -16.11 19.76
N ASN A 98 1.36 -16.47 20.86
CA ASN A 98 1.88 -17.81 21.12
C ASN A 98 0.77 -18.88 21.27
N TYR A 99 -0.48 -18.47 21.50
CA TYR A 99 -1.63 -19.38 21.50
C TYR A 99 -2.07 -19.77 20.08
N HIS A 100 -1.90 -18.85 19.13
CA HIS A 100 -2.24 -19.01 17.72
C HIS A 100 -1.07 -19.48 16.85
N VAL A 101 0.18 -19.22 17.26
CA VAL A 101 1.41 -19.64 16.57
C VAL A 101 2.25 -20.46 17.54
N ASN A 102 2.35 -21.76 17.28
CA ASN A 102 3.11 -22.72 18.06
C ASN A 102 3.71 -23.80 17.13
N PHE A 103 4.36 -24.82 17.69
CA PHE A 103 5.07 -25.85 16.91
C PHE A 103 4.14 -26.84 16.17
N GLU A 104 2.85 -26.88 16.50
CA GLU A 104 1.86 -27.76 15.84
C GLU A 104 1.02 -27.01 14.79
N ARG A 105 0.75 -25.72 15.01
CA ARG A 105 -0.11 -24.93 14.12
C ARG A 105 0.17 -23.43 14.15
N ASN A 106 -0.16 -22.80 13.03
CA ASN A 106 -0.29 -21.36 12.85
C ASN A 106 -1.73 -21.04 12.43
N ASP A 107 -2.55 -20.54 13.35
CA ASP A 107 -3.96 -20.22 13.09
C ASP A 107 -4.11 -19.10 12.05
N PHE A 108 -3.15 -18.17 11.98
CA PHE A 108 -3.13 -17.10 10.98
C PHE A 108 -2.89 -17.66 9.58
N ALA A 109 -1.88 -18.52 9.39
CA ALA A 109 -1.60 -19.16 8.10
C ALA A 109 -2.80 -19.96 7.59
N ASN A 110 -3.42 -20.76 8.47
CA ASN A 110 -4.61 -21.55 8.14
C ASN A 110 -5.83 -20.68 7.81
N TRP A 111 -6.04 -19.58 8.54
CA TRP A 111 -7.11 -18.61 8.23
C TRP A 111 -6.89 -17.97 6.86
N VAL A 112 -5.69 -17.45 6.59
CA VAL A 112 -5.33 -16.84 5.29
C VAL A 112 -5.54 -17.82 4.13
N ARG A 113 -5.02 -19.05 4.25
CA ARG A 113 -5.14 -20.13 3.25
C ARG A 113 -6.59 -20.48 2.94
N ASN A 114 -7.44 -20.64 3.97
CA ASN A 114 -8.78 -21.22 3.83
C ASN A 114 -9.90 -20.17 3.61
N VAL A 115 -9.67 -18.91 3.99
CA VAL A 115 -10.67 -17.84 3.89
C VAL A 115 -10.47 -16.98 2.67
N PHE A 116 -9.21 -16.63 2.35
CA PHE A 116 -8.87 -15.73 1.25
C PHE A 116 -8.36 -16.49 0.01
N GLY A 117 -7.78 -17.68 0.20
CA GLY A 117 -7.20 -18.50 -0.88
C GLY A 117 -5.72 -18.24 -1.15
N GLU A 118 -5.10 -17.32 -0.39
CA GLU A 118 -3.74 -16.80 -0.59
C GLU A 118 -2.68 -17.80 -0.12
N LYS A 119 -2.42 -18.85 -0.92
CA LYS A 119 -1.51 -19.96 -0.55
C LYS A 119 -0.08 -19.50 -0.24
N GLU A 120 0.52 -18.71 -1.13
CA GLU A 120 1.89 -18.22 -0.95
C GLU A 120 2.03 -17.31 0.26
N LEU A 121 1.04 -16.43 0.50
CA LEU A 121 1.02 -15.59 1.70
C LEU A 121 0.89 -16.47 2.96
N ALA A 122 0.00 -17.47 2.94
CA ALA A 122 -0.15 -18.40 4.04
C ALA A 122 1.15 -19.17 4.34
N GLU A 123 1.91 -19.59 3.33
CA GLU A 123 3.21 -20.29 3.51
C GLU A 123 4.30 -19.37 4.07
N LYS A 124 4.35 -18.10 3.64
CA LYS A 124 5.21 -17.06 4.23
C LYS A 124 4.82 -16.76 5.69
N ILE A 125 3.53 -16.77 6.00
CA ILE A 125 2.98 -16.57 7.36
C ILE A 125 3.24 -17.80 8.25
N ASP A 126 3.11 -19.02 7.74
CA ASP A 126 3.42 -20.29 8.44
C ASP A 126 4.86 -20.28 8.94
N SER A 127 5.78 -19.82 8.08
CA SER A 127 7.22 -19.68 8.34
C SER A 127 7.57 -18.56 9.33
N ALA A 128 6.65 -17.68 9.69
CA ALA A 128 6.91 -16.51 10.53
C ALA A 128 6.70 -16.80 12.03
N THR A 129 7.78 -17.19 12.72
CA THR A 129 7.76 -17.59 14.14
C THR A 129 7.64 -16.43 15.14
N SER A 130 7.50 -15.18 14.69
CA SER A 130 7.38 -14.00 15.54
C SER A 130 6.46 -12.93 14.94
N LYS A 131 5.81 -12.13 15.81
CA LYS A 131 4.98 -10.97 15.40
C LYS A 131 5.69 -10.04 14.42
N ALA A 132 6.98 -9.76 14.63
CA ALA A 132 7.75 -8.86 13.78
C ALA A 132 7.95 -9.40 12.36
N GLN A 133 8.26 -10.71 12.22
CA GLN A 133 8.32 -11.36 10.91
C GLN A 133 6.95 -11.41 10.23
N LEU A 134 5.89 -11.70 10.98
CA LEU A 134 4.54 -11.85 10.44
C LEU A 134 3.94 -10.49 10.01
N ILE A 135 4.20 -9.42 10.75
CA ILE A 135 3.92 -8.03 10.34
C ILE A 135 4.71 -7.67 9.08
N ARG A 136 6.00 -8.04 9.01
CA ARG A 136 6.80 -7.81 7.80
C ARG A 136 6.22 -8.55 6.60
N VAL A 137 5.91 -9.84 6.71
CA VAL A 137 5.30 -10.63 5.62
C VAL A 137 3.99 -10.03 5.12
N LEU A 138 3.20 -9.40 6.01
CA LEU A 138 1.99 -8.67 5.61
C LEU A 138 2.30 -7.33 4.93
N ASN A 139 3.32 -6.58 5.35
CA ASN A 139 3.74 -5.35 4.65
C ASN A 139 4.36 -5.67 3.28
N ASP A 140 5.27 -6.65 3.21
CA ASP A 140 5.89 -7.17 1.98
C ASP A 140 4.85 -7.83 1.01
N TYR A 141 3.56 -7.85 1.36
CA TYR A 141 2.40 -8.25 0.53
C TYR A 141 1.45 -7.07 0.20
N PHE A 142 1.61 -5.92 0.85
CA PHE A 142 0.77 -4.73 0.72
C PHE A 142 1.45 -3.55 -0.02
N ASP A 143 2.77 -3.63 -0.24
CA ASP A 143 3.60 -2.65 -0.96
C ASP A 143 3.76 -3.00 -2.46
#